data_AF-A0A8G1QUG6-F1
#
_entry.id   AF-A0A8G1QUG6-F1
#
_cell.length_a   1.000
_cell.length_b   1.000
_cell.length_c   1.000
_cell.angle_alpha   90.00
_cell.angle_beta   90.00
_cell.angle_gamma   90.00
#
_symmetry.space_group_name_H-M   'P 1'
#
loop_
_entity.id
_entity.type
_entity.pdbx_description
1 polymer ?
#
loop_
_entity_poly.entity_id
_entity_poly.type
_entity_poly.pdbx_seq_one_letter_code
_entity_poly.pdbx_strand_id
1 'polypeptide(L)'
;MKTRMRRRQQQCFIAFWTLCLEYVLGSGPRVMPWSNKKFGPDGPWQAVTVQIGSNYTEIVVSSSEVALYLGGSWESKILLSSICDNKTLSSVCYGDIAGLFDSDISASLDNTSIEMPPYGTWGDVDWGFTNAAPVYAKARRATDYITISGSPVPDVDMIIIYSGWQTYPGGQAYPLEVGILSLGCPAINQTFGNVIKINTTFVTSYFYEQEGSLNIPSYSYGMHIGSAALGIPGSLLLGGYDQNRVMGEVSSQAFSSGSFPIELLNMNIGVAEGGSPWAYTNKAGLLAQCNSSLDSGLSVIVDPANPYIYLPQSSCDAIAAELPVPYHPEYGLYFWNTSDTQYDTIATSPGYLGFQFSKHNLNNNFITIKVPFALLNLTLEAPLAAFIGVNWLGGKWFLAQAPGPGGSFIVDTVSIGDNDFTISATTNSWEATWKSTWKAIPAGSTSNANTTGTSMSGPSTDGNGFSVAVKIGIIVGSTIGGLSIIAILSGIYIHHRRQQKKASISDESHATEQTDHGSSAHQLMPVEAPDNIWNQVNEIHSQERHEMGSERGPFYELGPEKGALVDLDQRSKSQEGPFELPARTSVSWSSNVI
;
A
#
# COMPACT_ATOMS: atom_id res chain seq x y z
N MET A 1 -63.77 19.96 -15.25
CA MET A 1 -62.58 20.08 -16.13
C MET A 1 -61.34 20.61 -15.41
N LYS A 2 -61.44 21.63 -14.54
CA LYS A 2 -60.31 22.18 -13.75
C LYS A 2 -59.62 21.22 -12.76
N THR A 3 -60.32 20.20 -12.27
CA THR A 3 -59.78 19.24 -11.27
C THR A 3 -58.92 18.12 -11.88
N ARG A 4 -59.10 17.81 -13.17
CA ARG A 4 -58.29 16.79 -13.87
C ARG A 4 -56.94 17.33 -14.34
N MET A 5 -56.84 18.65 -14.61
CA MET A 5 -55.57 19.30 -14.97
C MET A 5 -54.59 19.40 -13.79
N ARG A 6 -55.07 19.67 -12.57
CA ARG A 6 -54.20 19.74 -11.38
C ARG A 6 -53.57 18.39 -11.00
N ARG A 7 -54.27 17.27 -11.21
CA ARG A 7 -53.72 15.92 -10.98
C ARG A 7 -52.64 15.53 -12.00
N ARG A 8 -52.76 15.94 -13.26
CA ARG A 8 -51.73 15.71 -14.28
C ARG A 8 -50.49 16.59 -14.05
N GLN A 9 -50.65 17.84 -13.63
CA GLN A 9 -49.50 18.67 -13.24
C GLN A 9 -48.76 18.13 -12.01
N GLN A 10 -49.46 17.65 -10.97
CA GLN A 10 -48.79 17.05 -9.80
C GLN A 10 -48.11 15.70 -10.11
N GLN A 11 -48.65 14.90 -11.03
CA GLN A 11 -48.01 13.65 -11.45
C GLN A 11 -46.76 13.88 -12.31
N CYS A 12 -46.76 14.92 -13.16
CA CYS A 12 -45.55 15.31 -13.91
C CYS A 12 -44.44 15.87 -12.99
N PHE A 13 -44.79 16.62 -11.94
CA PHE A 13 -43.80 17.12 -10.97
C PHE A 13 -43.16 16.02 -10.13
N ILE A 14 -43.90 14.97 -9.76
CA ILE A 14 -43.34 13.82 -9.02
C ILE A 14 -42.48 12.95 -9.94
N ALA A 15 -42.87 12.76 -11.20
CA ALA A 15 -42.06 12.04 -12.19
C ALA A 15 -40.73 12.78 -12.51
N PHE A 16 -40.76 14.12 -12.57
CA PHE A 16 -39.56 14.94 -12.74
C PHE A 16 -38.65 14.89 -11.49
N TRP A 17 -39.22 14.82 -10.28
CA TRP A 17 -38.44 14.62 -9.05
C TRP A 17 -37.85 13.21 -8.92
N THR A 18 -38.49 12.19 -9.48
CA THR A 18 -37.93 10.82 -9.50
C THR A 18 -36.95 10.57 -10.65
N LEU A 19 -36.92 11.42 -11.69
CA LEU A 19 -35.95 11.36 -12.79
C LEU A 19 -34.75 12.30 -12.57
N CYS A 20 -34.83 13.27 -11.65
CA CYS A 20 -33.69 14.08 -11.19
C CYS A 20 -33.04 13.54 -9.91
N LEU A 21 -33.37 12.30 -9.52
CA LEU A 21 -32.62 11.53 -8.53
C LEU A 21 -31.81 10.43 -9.25
N GLU A 22 -31.15 10.79 -10.36
CA GLU A 22 -29.81 10.23 -10.53
C GLU A 22 -29.08 10.64 -9.26
N TYR A 23 -28.76 9.67 -8.41
CA TYR A 23 -27.66 9.88 -7.49
C TYR A 23 -26.51 10.34 -8.39
N VAL A 24 -26.16 11.63 -8.33
CA VAL A 24 -24.76 11.99 -8.42
C VAL A 24 -24.16 11.25 -7.22
N LEU A 25 -23.82 9.97 -7.42
CA LEU A 25 -22.88 9.29 -6.56
C LEU A 25 -21.64 10.17 -6.71
N GLY A 26 -21.47 11.09 -5.76
CA GLY A 26 -20.26 11.88 -5.68
C GLY A 26 -19.08 10.92 -5.73
N SER A 27 -18.03 11.31 -6.43
CA SER A 27 -16.79 10.54 -6.42
C SER A 27 -16.39 10.26 -4.99
N GLY A 28 -16.09 8.99 -4.71
CA GLY A 28 -15.75 8.50 -3.39
C GLY A 28 -14.42 7.75 -3.45
N PRO A 29 -13.66 7.67 -2.35
CA PRO A 29 -12.42 6.92 -2.35
C PRO A 29 -12.66 5.46 -2.75
N ARG A 30 -11.75 4.92 -3.56
CA ARG A 30 -11.87 3.57 -4.12
C ARG A 30 -11.10 2.57 -3.27
N VAL A 31 -11.81 1.60 -2.70
CA VAL A 31 -11.20 0.53 -1.90
C VAL A 31 -10.53 -0.49 -2.82
N MET A 32 -9.26 -0.79 -2.54
CA MET A 32 -8.49 -1.79 -3.28
C MET A 32 -8.79 -3.21 -2.76
N PRO A 33 -8.94 -4.21 -3.66
CA PRO A 33 -9.21 -5.59 -3.25
C PRO A 33 -7.95 -6.26 -2.71
N TRP A 34 -8.00 -6.72 -1.46
CA TRP A 34 -6.91 -7.46 -0.82
C TRP A 34 -7.00 -8.96 -1.10
N SER A 35 -5.84 -9.58 -1.29
CA SER A 35 -5.75 -11.04 -1.40
C SER A 35 -6.13 -11.72 -0.08
N ASN A 36 -6.80 -12.87 -0.19
CA ASN A 36 -7.07 -13.75 0.96
C ASN A 36 -5.86 -14.63 1.33
N LYS A 37 -4.84 -14.71 0.45
CA LYS A 37 -3.58 -15.39 0.70
C LYS A 37 -2.56 -14.43 1.33
N LYS A 38 -1.47 -15.00 1.80
CA LYS A 38 -0.29 -14.28 2.29
C LYS A 38 0.95 -14.81 1.58
N PHE A 39 1.97 -13.98 1.46
CA PHE A 39 3.08 -14.21 0.52
C PHE A 39 4.40 -13.76 1.09
N GLY A 40 5.49 -14.41 0.71
CA GLY A 40 6.87 -14.03 0.99
C GLY A 40 7.63 -15.09 1.79
N PRO A 41 8.92 -15.33 1.47
CA PRO A 41 9.74 -16.32 2.17
C PRO A 41 10.13 -15.89 3.60
N ASP A 42 9.97 -14.59 3.88
CA ASP A 42 10.40 -13.92 5.10
C ASP A 42 9.21 -13.33 5.89
N GLY A 43 7.98 -13.72 5.51
CA GLY A 43 6.75 -13.03 5.92
C GLY A 43 5.51 -13.54 5.20
N PRO A 44 4.38 -13.90 5.84
CA PRO A 44 3.09 -13.73 5.24
C PRO A 44 2.85 -12.22 5.15
N TRP A 45 3.24 -11.61 4.05
CA TRP A 45 2.89 -10.22 3.76
C TRP A 45 1.51 -10.17 3.11
N GLN A 46 0.83 -9.05 3.29
CA GLN A 46 -0.43 -8.79 2.61
C GLN A 46 -0.17 -8.14 1.27
N ALA A 47 -0.95 -8.52 0.27
CA ALA A 47 -0.88 -7.98 -1.07
C ALA A 47 -2.29 -7.68 -1.57
N VAL A 48 -2.40 -6.82 -2.58
CA VAL A 48 -3.65 -6.58 -3.30
C VAL A 48 -3.71 -7.44 -4.54
N THR A 49 -4.93 -7.77 -4.94
CA THR A 49 -5.18 -8.58 -6.14
C THR A 49 -5.59 -7.67 -7.29
N VAL A 50 -4.96 -7.85 -8.44
CA VAL A 50 -5.29 -7.14 -9.67
C VAL A 50 -5.43 -8.14 -10.82
N GLN A 51 -6.07 -7.72 -11.90
CA GLN A 51 -6.11 -8.48 -13.15
C GLN A 51 -5.23 -7.77 -14.19
N ILE A 52 -4.35 -8.50 -14.85
CA ILE A 52 -3.41 -7.95 -15.84
C ILE A 52 -3.70 -8.58 -17.21
N GLY A 53 -3.74 -7.74 -18.24
CA GLY A 53 -3.88 -8.14 -19.63
C GLY A 53 -5.29 -7.97 -20.22
N SER A 54 -5.33 -7.62 -21.51
CA SER A 54 -6.48 -7.35 -22.40
C SER A 54 -7.37 -6.15 -22.01
N ASN A 55 -7.87 -5.32 -22.96
CA ASN A 55 -9.03 -5.59 -23.82
C ASN A 55 -9.16 -4.56 -24.98
N TYR A 56 -9.51 -5.01 -26.20
CA TYR A 56 -10.38 -4.22 -27.09
C TYR A 56 -11.47 -5.10 -27.76
N THR A 57 -12.70 -5.05 -27.24
CA THR A 57 -14.02 -5.41 -27.83
C THR A 57 -14.66 -6.82 -27.73
N GLU A 58 -14.24 -7.76 -26.86
CA GLU A 58 -14.91 -9.08 -26.76
C GLU A 58 -15.58 -9.46 -25.40
N ILE A 59 -16.55 -10.39 -25.48
CA ILE A 59 -17.45 -10.88 -24.42
C ILE A 59 -16.73 -11.69 -23.32
N VAL A 60 -15.51 -12.17 -23.59
CA VAL A 60 -14.65 -12.87 -22.61
C VAL A 60 -13.23 -12.33 -22.74
N VAL A 61 -12.71 -11.76 -21.65
CA VAL A 61 -11.44 -11.03 -21.59
C VAL A 61 -10.45 -11.91 -20.82
N SER A 62 -9.39 -12.40 -21.48
CA SER A 62 -8.37 -13.24 -20.85
C SER A 62 -7.40 -12.36 -20.06
N SER A 63 -7.43 -12.46 -18.73
CA SER A 63 -6.53 -11.73 -17.85
C SER A 63 -5.93 -12.66 -16.80
N SER A 64 -4.69 -12.40 -16.39
CA SER A 64 -4.08 -13.07 -15.24
C SER A 64 -4.47 -12.36 -13.95
N GLU A 65 -5.00 -13.09 -12.98
CA GLU A 65 -5.15 -12.59 -11.61
C GLU A 65 -3.79 -12.69 -10.87
N VAL A 66 -3.30 -11.58 -10.37
CA VAL A 66 -1.97 -11.46 -9.73
C VAL A 66 -2.09 -10.69 -8.42
N ALA A 67 -1.44 -11.21 -7.38
CA ALA A 67 -1.25 -10.51 -6.12
C ALA A 67 0.06 -9.73 -6.14
N LEU A 68 0.02 -8.46 -5.72
CA LEU A 68 1.15 -7.54 -5.75
C LEU A 68 1.34 -6.85 -4.39
N TYR A 69 2.60 -6.74 -3.96
CA TYR A 69 2.94 -5.84 -2.87
C TYR A 69 2.63 -4.40 -3.23
N LEU A 70 2.33 -3.61 -2.21
CA LEU A 70 1.86 -2.27 -2.38
C LEU A 70 2.99 -1.25 -2.31
N GLY A 71 2.95 -0.29 -3.23
CA GLY A 71 3.78 0.90 -3.18
C GLY A 71 4.83 0.95 -4.28
N GLY A 72 5.90 1.69 -4.04
CA GLY A 72 6.77 2.17 -5.10
C GLY A 72 6.16 3.37 -5.85
N SER A 73 7.02 4.00 -6.65
CA SER A 73 6.66 5.12 -7.51
C SER A 73 7.04 4.80 -8.95
N TRP A 74 6.35 5.42 -9.91
CA TRP A 74 6.54 5.20 -11.35
C TRP A 74 6.01 3.84 -11.81
N GLU A 75 6.86 2.93 -12.27
CA GLU A 75 6.43 1.65 -12.84
C GLU A 75 5.99 0.60 -11.80
N SER A 76 5.00 -0.22 -12.17
CA SER A 76 4.74 -1.48 -11.46
C SER A 76 5.73 -2.56 -11.88
N LYS A 77 6.12 -3.47 -10.99
CA LYS A 77 7.07 -4.57 -11.26
C LYS A 77 6.31 -5.88 -11.31
N ILE A 78 6.17 -6.46 -12.49
CA ILE A 78 5.27 -7.59 -12.76
C ILE A 78 6.09 -8.84 -13.12
N LEU A 79 5.81 -9.95 -12.44
CA LEU A 79 6.42 -11.24 -12.74
C LEU A 79 5.63 -11.96 -13.84
N LEU A 80 6.31 -12.42 -14.88
CA LEU A 80 5.70 -13.26 -15.92
C LEU A 80 5.70 -14.74 -15.51
N SER A 81 4.79 -15.52 -16.09
CA SER A 81 4.71 -16.99 -15.92
C SER A 81 6.04 -17.71 -16.16
N SER A 82 6.81 -17.22 -17.14
CA SER A 82 8.15 -17.75 -17.50
C SER A 82 9.21 -17.63 -16.41
N ILE A 83 8.98 -16.83 -15.35
CA ILE A 83 9.88 -16.81 -14.17
C ILE A 83 10.06 -18.22 -13.57
N CYS A 84 9.07 -19.09 -13.76
CA CYS A 84 9.04 -20.45 -13.24
C CYS A 84 9.54 -21.53 -14.20
N ASP A 85 10.01 -21.15 -15.39
CA ASP A 85 10.73 -22.04 -16.29
C ASP A 85 12.09 -22.45 -15.68
N ASN A 86 12.72 -21.54 -14.93
CA ASN A 86 13.98 -21.79 -14.26
C ASN A 86 13.80 -22.51 -12.92
N LYS A 87 13.93 -23.84 -12.94
CA LYS A 87 13.85 -24.69 -11.74
C LYS A 87 15.20 -24.97 -11.07
N THR A 88 16.27 -24.27 -11.46
CA THR A 88 17.61 -24.48 -10.89
C THR A 88 17.74 -23.95 -9.46
N LEU A 89 17.04 -22.87 -9.13
CA LEU A 89 17.05 -22.25 -7.80
C LEU A 89 16.11 -22.95 -6.83
N SER A 90 14.96 -23.40 -7.32
CA SER A 90 13.93 -24.08 -6.53
C SER A 90 13.12 -25.00 -7.42
N SER A 91 12.75 -26.17 -6.88
CA SER A 91 11.78 -27.07 -7.54
C SER A 91 10.34 -26.57 -7.43
N VAL A 92 10.08 -25.63 -6.52
CA VAL A 92 8.79 -24.98 -6.29
C VAL A 92 8.81 -23.58 -6.92
N CYS A 93 7.78 -23.29 -7.71
CA CYS A 93 7.48 -21.94 -8.21
C CYS A 93 6.68 -21.19 -7.14
N TYR A 94 7.36 -20.39 -6.32
CA TYR A 94 6.67 -19.60 -5.29
C TYR A 94 5.78 -18.50 -5.92
N GLY A 95 6.13 -18.01 -7.11
CA GLY A 95 5.33 -17.04 -7.87
C GLY A 95 3.89 -17.51 -8.17
N ASP A 96 3.66 -18.82 -8.34
CA ASP A 96 2.31 -19.37 -8.57
C ASP A 96 1.34 -19.09 -7.40
N ILE A 97 1.88 -18.87 -6.20
CA ILE A 97 1.06 -18.56 -5.02
C ILE A 97 0.40 -17.19 -5.20
N ALA A 98 1.20 -16.19 -5.61
CA ALA A 98 0.76 -14.83 -5.95
C ALA A 98 -0.04 -14.78 -7.24
N GLY A 99 0.16 -15.73 -8.14
CA GLY A 99 -0.31 -15.63 -9.51
C GLY A 99 0.74 -14.91 -10.35
N LEU A 100 0.83 -15.30 -11.62
CA LEU A 100 1.83 -14.78 -12.55
C LEU A 100 1.12 -14.24 -13.79
N PHE A 101 1.70 -13.21 -14.39
CA PHE A 101 1.19 -12.66 -15.63
C PHE A 101 1.59 -13.55 -16.81
N ASP A 102 0.60 -14.16 -17.45
CA ASP A 102 0.80 -14.87 -18.71
C ASP A 102 0.73 -13.86 -19.85
N SER A 103 1.90 -13.51 -20.40
CA SER A 103 1.97 -12.53 -21.49
C SER A 103 1.32 -13.03 -22.78
N ASP A 104 1.23 -14.34 -22.98
CA ASP A 104 0.77 -14.92 -24.25
C ASP A 104 -0.76 -14.78 -24.42
N ILE A 105 -1.49 -14.57 -23.32
CA ILE A 105 -2.93 -14.32 -23.35
C ILE A 105 -3.29 -12.84 -23.50
N SER A 106 -2.34 -11.92 -23.33
CA SER A 106 -2.60 -10.49 -23.43
C SER A 106 -2.39 -9.98 -24.85
N ALA A 107 -3.48 -9.59 -25.51
CA ALA A 107 -3.43 -8.93 -26.81
C ALA A 107 -3.02 -7.46 -26.73
N SER A 108 -3.00 -6.86 -25.54
CA SER A 108 -2.69 -5.44 -25.30
C SER A 108 -1.31 -5.20 -24.71
N LEU A 109 -0.54 -6.26 -24.44
CA LEU A 109 0.82 -6.12 -23.97
C LEU A 109 1.69 -5.46 -25.05
N ASP A 110 2.21 -4.28 -24.75
CA ASP A 110 3.23 -3.63 -25.55
C ASP A 110 4.54 -3.56 -24.75
N ASN A 111 5.52 -4.33 -25.18
CA ASN A 111 6.88 -4.32 -24.63
C ASN A 111 7.92 -3.88 -25.67
N THR A 112 7.48 -3.28 -26.78
CA THR A 112 8.33 -2.95 -27.92
C THR A 112 8.41 -1.46 -28.22
N SER A 113 7.34 -0.70 -27.95
CA SER A 113 7.29 0.71 -28.35
C SER A 113 8.17 1.60 -27.47
N ILE A 114 8.35 1.26 -26.19
CA ILE A 114 9.19 2.06 -25.28
C ILE A 114 10.65 1.60 -25.36
N GLU A 115 11.47 2.40 -26.05
CA GLU A 115 12.92 2.19 -26.18
C GLU A 115 13.72 2.80 -25.00
N MET A 116 13.46 2.33 -23.78
CA MET A 116 14.22 2.72 -22.58
C MET A 116 14.51 1.50 -21.71
N PRO A 117 15.59 1.52 -20.90
CA PRO A 117 15.89 0.39 -20.03
C PRO A 117 14.74 0.14 -19.03
N PRO A 118 14.55 -1.12 -18.63
CA PRO A 118 15.36 -2.29 -19.00
C PRO A 118 14.99 -2.86 -20.40
N TYR A 119 15.97 -3.44 -21.12
CA TYR A 119 15.87 -3.85 -22.53
C TYR A 119 15.70 -5.37 -22.76
N GLY A 120 15.37 -6.13 -21.73
CA GLY A 120 15.27 -7.59 -21.79
C GLY A 120 16.61 -8.34 -21.65
N THR A 121 17.66 -7.66 -21.21
CA THR A 121 18.95 -8.27 -20.87
C THR A 121 19.03 -8.55 -19.37
N TRP A 122 19.92 -9.45 -18.97
CA TRP A 122 20.25 -9.63 -17.56
C TRP A 122 20.89 -8.36 -17.00
N GLY A 123 20.43 -7.94 -15.83
CA GLY A 123 20.99 -6.80 -15.10
C GLY A 123 20.35 -6.66 -13.74
N ASP A 124 20.88 -5.71 -12.97
CA ASP A 124 20.25 -5.30 -11.72
C ASP A 124 18.93 -4.59 -12.01
N VAL A 125 17.90 -4.98 -11.29
CA VAL A 125 16.57 -4.37 -11.37
C VAL A 125 16.28 -3.75 -10.01
N ASP A 126 15.93 -2.47 -10.03
CA ASP A 126 15.43 -1.79 -8.84
C ASP A 126 14.19 -2.55 -8.34
N TRP A 127 14.18 -2.94 -7.07
CA TRP A 127 13.02 -3.56 -6.39
C TRP A 127 12.36 -2.65 -5.34
N GLY A 128 12.92 -1.47 -5.11
CA GLY A 128 12.52 -0.46 -4.14
C GLY A 128 13.73 0.43 -3.84
N PHE A 129 13.65 1.24 -2.78
CA PHE A 129 14.74 2.16 -2.44
C PHE A 129 15.95 1.49 -1.78
N THR A 130 15.77 0.27 -1.27
CA THR A 130 16.86 -0.55 -0.71
C THR A 130 17.40 -1.53 -1.74
N ASN A 131 18.70 -1.83 -1.64
CA ASN A 131 19.37 -2.85 -2.44
C ASN A 131 20.03 -3.92 -1.55
N ALA A 132 19.49 -4.13 -0.34
CA ALA A 132 20.07 -5.08 0.62
C ALA A 132 19.90 -6.55 0.19
N ALA A 133 18.82 -6.86 -0.53
CA ALA A 133 18.63 -8.10 -1.26
C ALA A 133 18.48 -7.78 -2.76
N PRO A 134 19.59 -7.59 -3.50
CA PRO A 134 19.54 -7.14 -4.88
C PRO A 134 18.80 -8.14 -5.77
N VAL A 135 18.02 -7.60 -6.70
CA VAL A 135 17.35 -8.38 -7.74
C VAL A 135 18.20 -8.36 -9.01
N TYR A 136 18.59 -9.54 -9.46
CA TYR A 136 19.23 -9.74 -10.75
C TYR A 136 18.27 -10.46 -11.68
N ALA A 137 17.89 -9.82 -12.78
CA ALA A 137 16.79 -10.29 -13.62
C ALA A 137 16.93 -9.92 -15.09
N LYS A 138 16.25 -10.68 -15.95
CA LYS A 138 15.86 -10.22 -17.29
C LYS A 138 14.52 -9.50 -17.16
N ALA A 139 14.56 -8.21 -17.43
CA ALA A 139 13.41 -7.34 -17.30
C ALA A 139 13.26 -6.48 -18.54
N ARG A 140 12.02 -6.11 -18.89
CA ARG A 140 11.74 -5.19 -20.00
C ARG A 140 10.67 -4.20 -19.59
N ARG A 141 10.79 -2.94 -20.03
CA ARG A 141 9.70 -1.97 -19.89
C ARG A 141 8.54 -2.36 -20.80
N ALA A 142 7.32 -2.25 -20.29
CA ALA A 142 6.12 -2.63 -21.00
C ALA A 142 4.92 -1.83 -20.51
N THR A 143 3.85 -1.87 -21.28
CA THR A 143 2.55 -1.32 -20.94
C THR A 143 1.47 -2.34 -21.21
N ASP A 144 0.43 -2.34 -20.38
CA ASP A 144 -0.74 -3.18 -20.57
C ASP A 144 -1.91 -2.63 -19.76
N TYR A 145 -3.04 -3.34 -19.85
CA TYR A 145 -4.19 -3.12 -19.00
C TYR A 145 -3.97 -3.69 -17.59
N ILE A 146 -4.33 -2.89 -16.58
CA ILE A 146 -4.58 -3.39 -15.22
C ILE A 146 -6.03 -3.13 -14.86
N THR A 147 -6.77 -4.18 -14.53
CA THR A 147 -8.16 -4.11 -14.09
C THR A 147 -8.24 -4.20 -12.57
N ILE A 148 -8.86 -3.18 -11.97
CA ILE A 148 -9.12 -3.10 -10.53
C ILE A 148 -10.63 -3.16 -10.29
N SER A 149 -11.11 -4.19 -9.58
CA SER A 149 -12.54 -4.36 -9.25
C SER A 149 -13.46 -4.20 -10.46
N GLY A 150 -13.07 -4.79 -11.61
CA GLY A 150 -13.82 -4.73 -12.87
C GLY A 150 -13.67 -3.44 -13.68
N SER A 151 -12.85 -2.48 -13.22
CA SER A 151 -12.55 -1.25 -13.96
C SER A 151 -11.18 -1.35 -14.62
N PRO A 152 -11.11 -1.40 -15.96
CA PRO A 152 -9.85 -1.48 -16.69
C PRO A 152 -9.13 -0.13 -16.69
N VAL A 153 -7.81 -0.17 -16.52
CA VAL A 153 -6.90 0.96 -16.69
C VAL A 153 -5.97 0.63 -17.86
N PRO A 154 -6.04 1.36 -18.99
CA PRO A 154 -5.18 1.14 -20.15
C PRO A 154 -3.76 1.65 -19.91
N ASP A 155 -2.81 1.20 -20.72
CA ASP A 155 -1.46 1.77 -20.87
C ASP A 155 -0.72 2.02 -19.54
N VAL A 156 -0.88 1.12 -18.57
CA VAL A 156 -0.19 1.23 -17.28
C VAL A 156 1.29 0.97 -17.46
N ASP A 157 2.15 1.85 -16.95
CA ASP A 157 3.61 1.67 -17.02
C ASP A 157 4.08 0.53 -16.09
N MET A 158 4.82 -0.41 -16.68
CA MET A 158 5.29 -1.60 -16.00
C MET A 158 6.72 -1.97 -16.41
N ILE A 159 7.41 -2.65 -15.50
CA ILE A 159 8.56 -3.49 -15.81
C ILE A 159 8.12 -4.94 -15.67
N ILE A 160 8.14 -5.67 -16.79
CA ILE A 160 7.87 -7.11 -16.82
C ILE A 160 9.16 -7.90 -16.62
N ILE A 161 9.08 -8.96 -15.83
CA ILE A 161 10.24 -9.75 -15.38
C ILE A 161 9.97 -11.21 -15.65
N TYR A 162 10.76 -11.80 -16.53
CA TYR A 162 10.54 -13.15 -17.05
C TYR A 162 11.64 -14.14 -16.66
N SER A 163 12.70 -13.67 -15.99
CA SER A 163 13.69 -14.51 -15.34
C SER A 163 14.42 -13.69 -14.28
N GLY A 164 14.70 -14.24 -13.11
CA GLY A 164 15.40 -13.49 -12.07
C GLY A 164 15.36 -14.12 -10.68
N TRP A 165 16.16 -13.56 -9.79
CA TRP A 165 16.25 -13.97 -8.39
C TRP A 165 16.70 -12.80 -7.51
N GLN A 166 16.50 -12.96 -6.20
CA GLN A 166 17.13 -12.13 -5.18
C GLN A 166 18.32 -12.87 -4.57
N THR A 167 19.25 -12.12 -3.99
CA THR A 167 20.44 -12.68 -3.35
C THR A 167 20.53 -12.20 -1.90
N TYR A 168 20.57 -13.12 -0.95
CA TYR A 168 20.85 -12.78 0.45
C TYR A 168 22.29 -12.27 0.63
N PRO A 169 22.60 -11.52 1.70
CA PRO A 169 23.96 -11.07 2.01
C PRO A 169 25.02 -12.18 2.03
N GLY A 170 24.65 -13.40 2.44
CA GLY A 170 25.54 -14.58 2.39
C GLY A 170 25.78 -15.15 0.99
N GLY A 171 25.22 -14.56 -0.07
CA GLY A 171 25.37 -14.98 -1.46
C GLY A 171 24.37 -16.04 -1.95
N GLN A 172 23.45 -16.48 -1.09
CA GLN A 172 22.43 -17.46 -1.45
C GLN A 172 21.35 -16.80 -2.32
N ALA A 173 21.18 -17.30 -3.54
CA ALA A 173 20.11 -16.88 -4.43
C ALA A 173 18.77 -17.56 -4.07
N TYR A 174 17.67 -16.83 -4.21
CA TYR A 174 16.32 -17.33 -3.98
C TYR A 174 15.32 -16.72 -5.00
N PRO A 175 14.27 -17.47 -5.37
CA PRO A 175 13.35 -17.06 -6.42
C PRO A 175 12.52 -15.84 -6.05
N LEU A 176 12.10 -15.07 -7.06
CA LEU A 176 11.10 -14.02 -6.93
C LEU A 176 9.71 -14.62 -6.71
N GLU A 177 8.93 -14.07 -5.78
CA GLU A 177 7.61 -14.59 -5.40
C GLU A 177 6.46 -13.62 -5.72
N VAL A 178 6.62 -12.33 -5.43
CA VAL A 178 5.54 -11.34 -5.54
C VAL A 178 6.06 -10.09 -6.23
N GLY A 179 5.30 -9.58 -7.21
CA GLY A 179 5.59 -8.29 -7.84
C GLY A 179 5.16 -7.09 -6.97
N ILE A 180 5.29 -5.88 -7.52
CA ILE A 180 4.96 -4.62 -6.85
C ILE A 180 4.00 -3.81 -7.71
N LEU A 181 2.91 -3.33 -7.11
CA LEU A 181 1.96 -2.40 -7.72
C LEU A 181 2.32 -0.96 -7.33
N SER A 182 2.77 -0.18 -8.32
CA SER A 182 2.98 1.26 -8.14
C SER A 182 1.67 1.97 -7.84
N LEU A 183 1.70 2.86 -6.85
CA LEU A 183 0.54 3.65 -6.43
C LEU A 183 0.51 5.07 -7.03
N GLY A 184 1.43 5.35 -7.96
CA GLY A 184 1.51 6.61 -8.71
C GLY A 184 2.91 7.21 -8.68
N CYS A 185 3.00 8.49 -9.00
CA CYS A 185 4.20 9.30 -8.89
C CYS A 185 3.80 10.79 -8.86
N PRO A 186 4.76 11.73 -8.74
CA PRO A 186 4.45 13.16 -8.78
C PRO A 186 3.83 13.64 -10.12
N ALA A 187 4.02 12.89 -11.21
CA ALA A 187 3.37 13.15 -12.49
C ALA A 187 2.07 12.35 -12.62
N ILE A 188 1.10 12.90 -13.37
CA ILE A 188 -0.16 12.20 -13.69
C ILE A 188 0.08 11.11 -14.73
N ASN A 189 0.98 11.36 -15.67
CA ASN A 189 1.29 10.50 -16.81
C ASN A 189 2.80 10.49 -17.00
N GLN A 190 3.31 9.46 -17.67
CA GLN A 190 4.70 9.42 -18.11
C GLN A 190 4.75 9.35 -19.64
N THR A 191 5.60 10.16 -20.24
CA THR A 191 5.74 10.21 -21.70
C THR A 191 7.13 9.75 -22.11
N PHE A 192 7.18 8.74 -22.98
CA PHE A 192 8.40 8.17 -23.53
C PHE A 192 8.60 8.56 -24.99
N GLY A 193 9.85 8.41 -25.47
CA GLY A 193 10.24 8.64 -26.85
C GLY A 193 10.54 10.11 -27.17
N ASN A 194 11.46 10.33 -28.11
CA ASN A 194 11.86 11.68 -28.53
C ASN A 194 11.01 12.21 -29.69
N VAL A 195 10.68 11.33 -30.66
CA VAL A 195 9.96 11.69 -31.89
C VAL A 195 8.50 11.23 -31.82
N ILE A 196 8.28 9.93 -31.61
CA ILE A 196 6.95 9.37 -31.34
C ILE A 196 6.79 9.37 -29.83
N LYS A 197 5.78 10.08 -29.34
CA LYS A 197 5.48 10.19 -27.91
C LYS A 197 4.53 9.05 -27.52
N ILE A 198 4.94 8.26 -26.54
CA ILE A 198 4.14 7.18 -25.97
C ILE A 198 3.77 7.62 -24.56
N ASN A 199 2.47 7.82 -24.33
CA ASN A 199 1.96 8.20 -23.02
C ASN A 199 1.54 6.95 -22.27
N THR A 200 1.98 6.84 -21.03
CA THR A 200 1.58 5.80 -20.09
C THR A 200 0.94 6.45 -18.88
N THR A 201 0.15 5.66 -18.17
CA THR A 201 -0.57 6.11 -16.99
C THR A 201 -0.22 5.24 -15.77
N PHE A 202 -0.75 5.65 -14.61
CA PHE A 202 -0.72 4.88 -13.39
C PHE A 202 -2.16 4.60 -12.95
N VAL A 203 -2.38 3.50 -12.24
CA VAL A 203 -3.71 3.09 -11.78
C VAL A 203 -4.42 4.23 -11.04
N THR A 204 -3.72 4.88 -10.10
CA THR A 204 -4.30 5.95 -9.29
C THR A 204 -4.57 7.22 -10.11
N SER A 205 -3.65 7.62 -11.00
CA SER A 205 -3.83 8.85 -11.80
C SER A 205 -4.93 8.69 -12.84
N TYR A 206 -5.05 7.52 -13.46
CA TYR A 206 -6.14 7.23 -14.39
C TYR A 206 -7.50 7.42 -13.74
N PHE A 207 -7.72 6.82 -12.55
CA PHE A 207 -8.99 7.00 -11.82
C PHE A 207 -9.23 8.44 -11.39
N TYR A 208 -8.18 9.21 -11.10
CA TYR A 208 -8.32 10.62 -10.78
C TYR A 208 -8.76 11.46 -11.99
N GLU A 209 -8.28 11.15 -13.20
CA GLU A 209 -8.67 11.83 -14.44
C GLU A 209 -10.03 11.37 -15.00
N GLN A 210 -10.63 10.30 -14.46
CA GLN A 210 -11.96 9.86 -14.92
C GLN A 210 -13.08 10.79 -14.42
N GLU A 211 -14.26 10.66 -15.02
CA GLU A 211 -15.50 11.29 -14.55
C GLU A 211 -16.48 10.26 -13.94
N GLY A 212 -17.51 10.74 -13.26
CA GLY A 212 -18.60 9.91 -12.74
C GLY A 212 -18.14 8.89 -11.68
N SER A 213 -18.65 7.66 -11.75
CA SER A 213 -18.42 6.64 -10.72
C SER A 213 -17.02 6.01 -10.72
N LEU A 214 -16.22 6.26 -11.76
CA LEU A 214 -14.82 5.83 -11.83
C LEU A 214 -13.87 6.86 -11.21
N ASN A 215 -14.32 8.11 -11.08
CA ASN A 215 -13.53 9.20 -10.52
C ASN A 215 -13.22 8.93 -9.04
N ILE A 216 -11.95 9.09 -8.66
CA ILE A 216 -11.57 9.23 -7.25
C ILE A 216 -11.44 10.72 -6.88
N PRO A 217 -11.72 11.11 -5.62
CA PRO A 217 -11.77 12.52 -5.22
C PRO A 217 -10.49 13.33 -5.39
N SER A 218 -9.33 12.66 -5.44
CA SER A 218 -8.01 13.28 -5.62
C SER A 218 -6.98 12.27 -6.07
N TYR A 219 -5.85 12.74 -6.61
CA TYR A 219 -4.68 11.92 -6.91
C TYR A 219 -3.88 11.61 -5.63
N SER A 220 -4.48 10.79 -4.77
CA SER A 220 -3.95 10.43 -3.46
C SER A 220 -4.24 8.98 -3.11
N TYR A 221 -3.66 8.49 -2.03
CA TYR A 221 -4.05 7.22 -1.41
C TYR A 221 -3.78 7.20 0.09
N GLY A 222 -4.52 6.36 0.80
CA GLY A 222 -4.31 6.04 2.21
C GLY A 222 -4.11 4.54 2.37
N MET A 223 -3.02 4.15 3.05
CA MET A 223 -2.58 2.77 3.15
C MET A 223 -2.21 2.39 4.58
N HIS A 224 -2.67 1.22 4.99
CA HIS A 224 -2.19 0.50 6.15
C HIS A 224 -1.98 -0.96 5.77
N ILE A 225 -0.73 -1.42 5.81
CA ILE A 225 -0.38 -2.82 5.61
C ILE A 225 -0.55 -3.51 6.97
N GLY A 226 -1.65 -4.24 7.14
CA GLY A 226 -1.94 -4.92 8.39
C GLY A 226 -1.03 -6.13 8.64
N SER A 227 -0.78 -6.46 9.90
CA SER A 227 -0.06 -7.67 10.28
C SER A 227 -0.82 -8.93 9.93
N ALA A 228 -0.29 -9.76 9.02
CA ALA A 228 -0.89 -11.04 8.71
C ALA A 228 -0.78 -12.05 9.87
N ALA A 229 0.37 -12.09 10.54
CA ALA A 229 0.62 -12.99 11.67
C ALA A 229 -0.36 -12.76 12.83
N LEU A 230 -0.79 -11.52 13.03
CA LEU A 230 -1.77 -11.15 14.05
C LEU A 230 -3.20 -10.97 13.52
N GLY A 231 -3.44 -11.32 12.25
CA GLY A 231 -4.77 -11.23 11.63
C GLY A 231 -5.32 -9.81 11.48
N ILE A 232 -4.47 -8.78 11.49
CA ILE A 232 -4.87 -7.39 11.26
C ILE A 232 -5.06 -7.21 9.75
N PRO A 233 -6.27 -6.91 9.23
CA PRO A 233 -6.48 -6.73 7.80
C PRO A 233 -5.84 -5.42 7.31
N GLY A 234 -5.29 -5.46 6.10
CA GLY A 234 -4.86 -4.27 5.38
C GLY A 234 -6.02 -3.34 5.01
N SER A 235 -5.68 -2.09 4.70
CA SER A 235 -6.61 -1.07 4.19
C SER A 235 -5.86 -0.23 3.15
N LEU A 236 -6.40 -0.15 1.94
CA LEU A 236 -5.85 0.70 0.88
C LEU A 236 -7.01 1.35 0.13
N LEU A 237 -7.02 2.67 0.12
CA LEU A 237 -8.03 3.48 -0.55
C LEU A 237 -7.35 4.47 -1.49
N LEU A 238 -7.81 4.55 -2.74
CA LEU A 238 -7.37 5.56 -3.71
C LEU A 238 -8.29 6.78 -3.61
N GLY A 239 -7.73 7.99 -3.57
CA GLY A 239 -8.44 9.27 -3.40
C GLY A 239 -8.92 9.56 -1.98
N GLY A 240 -8.46 8.79 -0.99
CA GLY A 240 -8.86 8.94 0.40
C GLY A 240 -8.17 7.93 1.32
N TYR A 241 -8.66 7.80 2.55
CA TYR A 241 -8.10 6.91 3.56
C TYR A 241 -9.17 6.37 4.51
N ASP A 242 -8.79 5.36 5.28
CA ASP A 242 -9.61 4.80 6.37
C ASP A 242 -9.18 5.46 7.69
N GLN A 243 -10.02 6.34 8.22
CA GLN A 243 -9.69 7.14 9.41
C GLN A 243 -9.45 6.28 10.64
N ASN A 244 -10.06 5.09 10.71
CA ASN A 244 -9.82 4.14 11.80
C ASN A 244 -8.40 3.56 11.82
N ARG A 245 -7.59 3.82 10.78
CA ARG A 245 -6.18 3.39 10.71
C ARG A 245 -5.18 4.45 11.15
N VAL A 246 -5.63 5.67 11.44
CA VAL A 246 -4.75 6.81 11.73
C VAL A 246 -4.80 7.10 13.24
N MET A 247 -3.83 6.59 14.00
CA MET A 247 -3.84 6.71 15.47
C MET A 247 -2.92 7.86 15.94
N GLY A 248 -3.43 8.68 16.86
CA GLY A 248 -2.63 9.72 17.52
C GLY A 248 -2.35 10.95 16.65
N GLU A 249 -1.17 11.53 16.79
CA GLU A 249 -0.77 12.68 15.97
C GLU A 249 -0.34 12.24 14.56
N VAL A 250 -0.49 13.13 13.58
CA VAL A 250 -0.08 12.90 12.19
C VAL A 250 1.06 13.85 11.83
N SER A 251 2.09 13.34 11.15
CA SER A 251 3.10 14.19 10.50
C SER A 251 2.78 14.37 9.02
N SER A 252 3.12 15.54 8.47
CA SER A 252 2.98 15.85 7.04
C SER A 252 4.35 16.21 6.46
N GLN A 253 4.85 15.38 5.56
CA GLN A 253 6.20 15.46 5.05
C GLN A 253 6.18 15.74 3.55
N ALA A 254 7.10 16.55 3.04
CA ALA A 254 7.35 16.65 1.60
C ALA A 254 7.93 15.32 1.06
N PHE A 255 7.55 14.95 -0.17
CA PHE A 255 8.19 13.86 -0.92
C PHE A 255 9.35 14.40 -1.77
N SER A 256 10.18 13.51 -2.31
CA SER A 256 11.24 13.85 -3.26
C SER A 256 11.24 12.88 -4.44
N SER A 257 10.76 13.30 -5.62
CA SER A 257 10.75 12.50 -6.86
C SER A 257 10.13 11.10 -6.72
N GLY A 258 9.10 10.95 -5.88
CA GLY A 258 8.46 9.65 -5.59
C GLY A 258 9.03 8.90 -4.38
N SER A 259 10.08 9.42 -3.73
CA SER A 259 10.56 8.91 -2.45
C SER A 259 9.91 9.63 -1.26
N PHE A 260 9.87 8.94 -0.11
CA PHE A 260 9.26 9.44 1.12
C PHE A 260 10.32 9.65 2.22
N PRO A 261 11.19 10.69 2.07
CA PRO A 261 12.24 10.94 3.04
C PRO A 261 11.70 11.54 4.35
N ILE A 262 12.31 11.16 5.46
CA ILE A 262 12.05 11.70 6.79
C ILE A 262 13.30 11.63 7.68
N GLU A 263 13.53 12.67 8.48
CA GLU A 263 14.64 12.66 9.44
C GLU A 263 14.29 11.84 10.68
N LEU A 264 15.05 10.77 10.92
CA LEU A 264 15.05 9.97 12.15
C LEU A 264 16.02 10.60 13.16
N LEU A 265 15.50 11.08 14.28
CA LEU A 265 16.25 11.84 15.28
C LEU A 265 16.72 10.98 16.45
N ASN A 266 15.93 9.96 16.83
CA ASN A 266 16.24 9.11 17.96
C ASN A 266 15.54 7.76 17.86
N MET A 267 16.07 6.77 18.57
CA MET A 267 15.45 5.46 18.77
C MET A 267 15.48 5.08 20.25
N ASN A 268 14.43 4.41 20.71
CA ASN A 268 14.33 3.95 22.10
C ASN A 268 13.69 2.57 22.22
N ILE A 269 14.00 1.86 23.29
CA ILE A 269 13.23 0.71 23.77
C ILE A 269 12.42 1.16 24.96
N GLY A 270 11.10 1.04 24.88
CA GLY A 270 10.18 1.51 25.91
C GLY A 270 9.09 0.49 26.23
N VAL A 271 8.36 0.78 27.30
CA VAL A 271 7.19 0.00 27.74
C VAL A 271 5.99 0.92 27.79
N ALA A 272 4.92 0.56 27.08
CA ALA A 272 3.74 1.40 26.96
C ALA A 272 2.93 1.46 28.27
N GLU A 273 2.79 0.33 28.95
CA GLU A 273 2.08 0.21 30.22
C GLU A 273 2.55 -1.01 31.03
N GLY A 274 2.29 -0.99 32.35
CA GLY A 274 2.62 -2.11 33.24
C GLY A 274 4.09 -2.20 33.64
N GLY A 275 4.49 -3.39 34.10
CA GLY A 275 5.88 -3.71 34.44
C GLY A 275 6.77 -3.86 33.20
N SER A 276 8.07 -3.67 33.38
CA SER A 276 9.05 -3.77 32.29
C SER A 276 9.75 -5.13 32.26
N PRO A 277 9.98 -5.72 31.08
CA PRO A 277 10.92 -6.83 30.90
C PRO A 277 12.37 -6.46 31.26
N TRP A 278 12.72 -5.17 31.21
CA TRP A 278 14.05 -4.64 31.51
C TRP A 278 14.13 -3.96 32.88
N ALA A 279 15.34 -3.65 33.32
CA ALA A 279 15.60 -2.85 34.53
C ALA A 279 15.21 -1.36 34.38
N TYR A 280 14.68 -0.96 33.22
CA TYR A 280 14.26 0.39 32.88
C TYR A 280 12.90 0.34 32.19
N THR A 281 12.17 1.46 32.18
CA THR A 281 10.91 1.60 31.43
C THR A 281 11.08 2.27 30.07
N ASN A 282 12.17 3.01 29.89
CA ASN A 282 12.53 3.66 28.63
C ASN A 282 14.06 3.82 28.53
N LYS A 283 14.65 3.31 27.46
CA LYS A 283 16.07 3.47 27.11
C LYS A 283 16.17 4.15 25.76
N ALA A 284 16.55 5.43 25.78
CA ALA A 284 16.67 6.27 24.59
C ALA A 284 18.13 6.39 24.13
N GLY A 285 18.33 7.02 22.96
CA GLY A 285 19.66 7.28 22.41
C GLY A 285 20.24 6.12 21.62
N LEU A 286 19.45 5.10 21.28
CA LEU A 286 19.93 3.89 20.60
C LEU A 286 20.43 4.16 19.17
N LEU A 287 19.92 5.22 18.52
CA LEU A 287 20.34 5.60 17.17
C LEU A 287 21.84 5.95 17.12
N ALA A 288 22.27 6.89 17.96
CA ALA A 288 23.63 7.41 17.98
C ALA A 288 24.54 6.71 19.01
N GLN A 289 24.04 5.66 19.67
CA GLN A 289 24.82 4.92 20.65
C GLN A 289 26.09 4.37 19.99
N CYS A 290 27.24 4.74 20.56
CA CYS A 290 28.57 4.40 20.04
C CYS A 290 28.88 4.97 18.64
N ASN A 291 28.09 5.92 18.13
CA ASN A 291 28.31 6.60 16.85
C ASN A 291 27.80 8.06 16.89
N SER A 292 28.63 8.97 17.40
CA SER A 292 28.29 10.39 17.54
C SER A 292 28.01 11.12 16.22
N SER A 293 28.39 10.53 15.08
CA SER A 293 28.07 11.11 13.76
C SER A 293 26.56 11.12 13.49
N LEU A 294 25.79 10.33 14.25
CA LEU A 294 24.33 10.24 14.17
C LEU A 294 23.62 11.09 15.24
N ASP A 295 24.33 11.87 16.05
CA ASP A 295 23.74 12.68 17.13
C ASP A 295 22.72 13.72 16.62
N SER A 296 22.89 14.19 15.38
CA SER A 296 21.96 15.11 14.72
C SER A 296 20.78 14.40 14.03
N GLY A 297 20.73 13.07 14.07
CA GLY A 297 19.79 12.26 13.31
C GLY A 297 20.31 11.80 11.95
N LEU A 298 19.46 11.06 11.24
CA LEU A 298 19.73 10.46 9.92
C LEU A 298 18.49 10.58 9.03
N SER A 299 18.69 10.98 7.77
CA SER A 299 17.64 10.93 6.76
C SER A 299 17.36 9.47 6.37
N VAL A 300 16.12 9.03 6.49
CA VAL A 300 15.67 7.68 6.13
C VAL A 300 14.51 7.76 5.13
N ILE A 301 14.26 6.67 4.42
CA ILE A 301 13.16 6.57 3.44
C ILE A 301 12.14 5.57 3.96
N VAL A 302 10.86 5.94 3.89
CA VAL A 302 9.76 4.98 4.08
C VAL A 302 9.50 4.25 2.77
N ASP A 303 9.78 2.96 2.74
CA ASP A 303 9.61 2.11 1.57
C ASP A 303 8.66 0.93 1.87
N PRO A 304 7.39 1.01 1.45
CA PRO A 304 6.40 -0.03 1.75
C PRO A 304 6.58 -1.32 0.95
N ALA A 305 7.40 -1.31 -0.11
CA ALA A 305 7.62 -2.50 -0.95
C ALA A 305 8.63 -3.48 -0.34
N ASN A 306 9.36 -3.07 0.70
CA ASN A 306 10.42 -3.86 1.32
C ASN A 306 10.05 -4.30 2.75
N PRO A 307 10.37 -5.56 3.13
CA PRO A 307 9.85 -6.17 4.36
C PRO A 307 10.62 -5.80 5.64
N TYR A 308 11.83 -5.22 5.53
CA TYR A 308 12.74 -5.02 6.65
C TYR A 308 13.01 -3.56 6.99
N ILE A 309 13.45 -3.35 8.24
CA ILE A 309 13.96 -2.06 8.70
C ILE A 309 15.49 -2.10 8.58
N TYR A 310 16.05 -1.28 7.69
CA TYR A 310 17.50 -1.18 7.48
C TYR A 310 18.04 0.02 8.26
N LEU A 311 18.98 -0.23 9.17
CA LEU A 311 19.58 0.78 10.04
C LEU A 311 21.11 0.71 9.99
N PRO A 312 21.83 1.78 10.38
CA PRO A 312 23.26 1.71 10.59
C PRO A 312 23.62 0.59 11.57
N GLN A 313 24.72 -0.12 11.29
CA GLN A 313 25.16 -1.25 12.11
C GLN A 313 25.29 -0.88 13.60
N SER A 314 25.85 0.30 13.91
CA SER A 314 25.97 0.78 15.31
C SER A 314 24.63 0.86 16.04
N SER A 315 23.57 1.26 15.33
CA SER A 315 22.22 1.35 15.88
C SER A 315 21.60 -0.05 16.05
N CYS A 316 21.80 -0.95 15.07
CA CYS A 316 21.37 -2.36 15.20
C CYS A 316 22.05 -3.05 16.40
N ASP A 317 23.37 -2.87 16.56
CA ASP A 317 24.13 -3.44 17.67
C ASP A 317 23.68 -2.89 19.02
N ALA A 318 23.37 -1.59 19.09
CA ALA A 318 22.83 -0.97 20.30
C ALA A 318 21.44 -1.53 20.69
N ILE A 319 20.59 -1.83 19.71
CA ILE A 319 19.28 -2.46 19.93
C ILE A 319 19.44 -3.93 20.32
N ALA A 320 20.28 -4.68 19.59
CA ALA A 320 20.53 -6.10 19.83
C ALA A 320 21.20 -6.36 21.18
N ALA A 321 21.96 -5.40 21.74
CA ALA A 321 22.49 -5.50 23.09
C ALA A 321 21.39 -5.58 24.19
N GLU A 322 20.16 -5.18 23.88
CA GLU A 322 19.03 -5.16 24.81
C GLU A 322 18.04 -6.30 24.58
N LEU A 323 18.24 -7.11 23.54
CA LEU A 323 17.30 -8.13 23.07
C LEU A 323 18.02 -9.47 22.83
N PRO A 324 17.41 -10.62 23.10
CA PRO A 324 17.96 -11.92 22.75
C PRO A 324 17.81 -12.20 21.24
N VAL A 325 18.43 -11.36 20.40
CA VAL A 325 18.38 -11.44 18.93
C VAL A 325 19.79 -11.53 18.34
N PRO A 326 20.45 -12.70 18.33
CA PRO A 326 21.74 -12.85 17.66
C PRO A 326 21.69 -12.46 16.17
N TYR A 327 22.76 -11.83 15.69
CA TYR A 327 22.94 -11.51 14.28
C TYR A 327 23.39 -12.73 13.48
N HIS A 328 22.77 -12.93 12.33
CA HIS A 328 23.05 -14.00 11.37
C HIS A 328 23.55 -13.40 10.06
N PRO A 329 24.88 -13.28 9.87
CA PRO A 329 25.48 -12.59 8.71
C PRO A 329 25.13 -13.24 7.37
N GLU A 330 24.84 -14.54 7.35
CA GLU A 330 24.42 -15.28 6.16
C GLU A 330 23.09 -14.76 5.58
N TYR A 331 22.19 -14.26 6.42
CA TYR A 331 20.92 -13.67 6.03
C TYR A 331 20.93 -12.13 6.11
N GLY A 332 21.88 -11.56 6.86
CA GLY A 332 21.87 -10.14 7.21
C GLY A 332 20.74 -9.76 8.16
N LEU A 333 20.29 -10.71 8.98
CA LEU A 333 19.12 -10.57 9.85
C LEU A 333 19.46 -10.87 11.30
N TYR A 334 18.65 -10.36 12.21
CA TYR A 334 18.71 -10.67 13.64
C TYR A 334 17.55 -11.62 13.96
N PHE A 335 17.86 -12.79 14.52
CA PHE A 335 16.85 -13.81 14.83
C PHE A 335 16.60 -13.89 16.32
N TRP A 336 15.34 -14.01 16.73
CA TRP A 336 15.01 -14.28 18.12
C TRP A 336 15.58 -15.61 18.59
N ASN A 337 16.33 -15.59 19.68
CA ASN A 337 16.68 -16.78 20.43
C ASN A 337 15.48 -17.20 21.27
N THR A 338 14.61 -18.04 20.69
CA THR A 338 13.38 -18.53 21.33
C THR A 338 13.62 -19.42 22.56
N SER A 339 14.87 -19.83 22.80
CA SER A 339 15.27 -20.54 24.01
C SER A 339 15.66 -19.61 25.17
N ASP A 340 15.80 -18.31 24.92
CA ASP A 340 16.08 -17.32 25.98
C ASP A 340 14.83 -17.09 26.83
N THR A 341 15.00 -17.10 28.16
CA THR A 341 13.89 -16.87 29.11
C THR A 341 13.23 -15.49 28.95
N GLN A 342 13.93 -14.49 28.40
CA GLN A 342 13.39 -13.17 28.15
C GLN A 342 12.58 -13.08 26.86
N TYR A 343 12.75 -14.02 25.92
CA TYR A 343 12.08 -14.00 24.62
C TYR A 343 10.56 -13.84 24.75
N ASP A 344 9.89 -14.78 25.42
CA ASP A 344 8.43 -14.75 25.59
C ASP A 344 7.98 -13.53 26.39
N THR A 345 8.78 -13.14 27.39
CA THR A 345 8.49 -11.98 28.25
C THR A 345 8.48 -10.69 27.42
N ILE A 346 9.49 -10.48 26.57
CA ILE A 346 9.60 -9.29 25.73
C ILE A 346 8.55 -9.32 24.63
N ALA A 347 8.47 -10.42 23.87
CA ALA A 347 7.61 -10.56 22.70
C ALA A 347 6.11 -10.46 23.02
N THR A 348 5.69 -10.77 24.26
CA THR A 348 4.29 -10.66 24.71
C THR A 348 4.00 -9.45 25.59
N SER A 349 5.03 -8.69 26.00
CA SER A 349 4.87 -7.49 26.81
C SER A 349 4.34 -6.29 26.00
N PRO A 350 3.87 -5.23 26.68
CA PRO A 350 3.68 -3.89 26.09
C PRO A 350 4.98 -3.17 25.71
N GLY A 351 6.10 -3.89 25.54
CA GLY A 351 7.37 -3.37 25.09
C GLY A 351 7.36 -3.00 23.61
N TYR A 352 8.08 -1.95 23.24
CA TYR A 352 8.16 -1.47 21.87
C TYR A 352 9.56 -0.92 21.52
N LEU A 353 9.88 -0.97 20.23
CA LEU A 353 10.94 -0.18 19.61
C LEU A 353 10.34 1.13 19.08
N GLY A 354 10.77 2.26 19.62
CA GLY A 354 10.28 3.58 19.27
C GLY A 354 11.23 4.29 18.30
N PHE A 355 10.66 4.89 17.25
CA PHE A 355 11.35 5.71 16.27
C PHE A 355 10.83 7.13 16.36
N GLN A 356 11.72 8.08 16.70
CA GLN A 356 11.38 9.49 16.79
C GLN A 356 11.81 10.23 15.53
N PHE A 357 10.86 10.78 14.80
CA PHE A 357 11.08 11.49 13.55
C PHE A 357 10.81 12.97 13.70
N SER A 358 11.39 13.78 12.81
CA SER A 358 10.94 15.16 12.59
C SER A 358 9.46 15.20 12.19
N LYS A 359 8.72 16.18 12.72
CA LYS A 359 7.28 16.34 12.46
C LYS A 359 7.03 17.56 11.57
N HIS A 360 6.20 17.41 10.55
CA HIS A 360 5.79 18.47 9.63
C HIS A 360 6.92 19.12 8.82
N ASN A 361 8.00 18.38 8.51
CA ASN A 361 9.26 18.94 8.01
C ASN A 361 9.88 20.03 8.92
N LEU A 362 9.58 20.04 10.23
CA LEU A 362 10.12 21.00 11.20
C LEU A 362 11.27 20.38 12.01
N ASN A 363 12.26 21.20 12.37
CA ASN A 363 13.44 20.78 13.16
C ASN A 363 13.24 20.86 14.68
N ASN A 364 12.11 21.41 15.14
CA ASN A 364 11.83 21.66 16.56
C ASN A 364 10.63 20.87 17.09
N ASN A 365 10.05 20.00 16.27
CA ASN A 365 8.90 19.18 16.63
C ASN A 365 9.13 17.75 16.14
N PHE A 366 8.63 16.78 16.89
CA PHE A 366 8.85 15.37 16.60
C PHE A 366 7.59 14.54 16.79
N ILE A 367 7.53 13.43 16.07
CA ILE A 367 6.53 12.39 16.20
C ILE A 367 7.23 11.09 16.54
N THR A 368 6.63 10.25 17.38
CA THR A 368 7.19 8.93 17.72
C THR A 368 6.27 7.83 17.22
N ILE A 369 6.81 6.95 16.38
CA ILE A 369 6.16 5.71 15.96
C ILE A 369 6.69 4.57 16.83
N LYS A 370 5.79 3.85 17.49
CA LYS A 370 6.09 2.74 18.40
C LYS A 370 5.75 1.42 17.72
N VAL A 371 6.76 0.57 17.53
CA VAL A 371 6.60 -0.77 16.97
C VAL A 371 6.66 -1.78 18.12
N PRO A 372 5.53 -2.40 18.52
CA PRO A 372 5.54 -3.41 19.57
C PRO A 372 6.46 -4.58 19.21
N PHE A 373 7.14 -5.16 20.20
CA PHE A 373 7.95 -6.36 19.95
C PHE A 373 7.13 -7.56 19.50
N ALA A 374 5.81 -7.59 19.78
CA ALA A 374 4.91 -8.57 19.20
C ALA A 374 4.84 -8.51 17.65
N LEU A 375 5.06 -7.34 17.05
CA LEU A 375 5.17 -7.17 15.58
C LEU A 375 6.60 -7.37 15.05
N LEU A 376 7.59 -7.41 15.94
CA LEU A 376 8.98 -7.73 15.60
C LEU A 376 9.33 -9.18 15.95
N ASN A 377 8.42 -9.92 16.60
CA ASN A 377 8.52 -11.34 16.86
C ASN A 377 8.13 -12.14 15.63
N LEU A 378 8.89 -11.91 14.57
CA LEU A 378 8.72 -12.60 13.32
C LEU A 378 9.39 -13.96 13.47
N THR A 379 8.67 -15.02 13.09
CA THR A 379 9.36 -16.17 12.49
C THR A 379 9.99 -15.69 11.16
N LEU A 380 10.48 -16.53 10.25
CA LEU A 380 10.65 -16.08 8.86
C LEU A 380 9.27 -15.84 8.22
N GLU A 381 8.41 -15.08 8.91
CA GLU A 381 6.99 -14.80 8.76
C GLU A 381 6.45 -13.54 9.62
N ALA A 382 6.64 -12.24 9.21
CA ALA A 382 5.70 -11.03 9.12
C ALA A 382 5.22 -10.05 10.28
N PRO A 383 4.70 -8.78 10.05
CA PRO A 383 5.13 -7.43 9.50
C PRO A 383 5.10 -6.18 10.45
N LEU A 384 5.44 -4.99 9.88
CA LEU A 384 5.41 -3.56 10.31
C LEU A 384 4.09 -2.93 10.86
N ALA A 385 4.21 -1.77 11.54
CA ALA A 385 3.22 -1.16 12.47
C ALA A 385 2.76 0.31 12.17
N ALA A 386 2.82 0.77 10.92
CA ALA A 386 2.58 2.19 10.58
C ALA A 386 1.50 2.39 9.49
N PHE A 387 0.83 3.55 9.54
CA PHE A 387 -0.06 4.06 8.50
C PHE A 387 0.69 5.05 7.61
N ILE A 388 0.49 4.97 6.30
CA ILE A 388 1.08 5.86 5.29
C ILE A 388 -0.05 6.41 4.41
N GLY A 389 -0.11 7.73 4.22
CA GLY A 389 -0.96 8.36 3.20
C GLY A 389 -0.14 9.27 2.29
N VAL A 390 -0.55 9.49 1.05
CA VAL A 390 0.17 10.35 0.09
C VAL A 390 -0.83 11.20 -0.69
N ASN A 391 -0.54 12.49 -0.82
CA ASN A 391 -1.20 13.43 -1.72
C ASN A 391 -0.16 13.96 -2.73
N TRP A 392 -0.19 13.43 -3.96
CA TRP A 392 0.80 13.74 -4.98
C TRP A 392 0.71 15.19 -5.46
N LEU A 393 -0.51 15.72 -5.64
CA LEU A 393 -0.74 17.10 -6.09
C LEU A 393 -0.42 18.11 -4.98
N GLY A 394 -0.81 17.80 -3.74
CA GLY A 394 -0.50 18.61 -2.57
C GLY A 394 0.98 18.59 -2.17
N GLY A 395 1.80 17.73 -2.77
CA GLY A 395 3.22 17.68 -2.49
C GLY A 395 3.58 17.01 -1.15
N LYS A 396 2.67 16.19 -0.57
CA LYS A 396 2.78 15.70 0.82
C LYS A 396 2.56 14.20 0.96
N TRP A 397 3.19 13.62 1.96
CA TRP A 397 2.84 12.31 2.51
C TRP A 397 2.67 12.39 4.03
N PHE A 398 1.91 11.44 4.57
CA PHE A 398 1.43 11.38 5.93
C PHE A 398 1.91 10.10 6.59
N LEU A 399 2.44 10.21 7.79
CA LEU A 399 2.83 9.07 8.62
C LEU A 399 2.07 9.13 9.94
N ALA A 400 1.48 8.00 10.34
CA ALA A 400 0.83 7.86 11.63
C ALA A 400 1.05 6.45 12.19
N GLN A 401 0.75 6.28 13.48
CA GLN A 401 0.73 4.97 14.12
C GLN A 401 -0.50 4.20 13.62
N ALA A 402 -0.32 2.91 13.28
CA ALA A 402 -1.44 2.03 12.93
C ALA A 402 -2.00 1.26 14.14
N PRO A 403 -3.29 0.85 14.13
CA PRO A 403 -3.93 0.13 15.23
C PRO A 403 -3.45 -1.33 15.37
N GLY A 404 -3.60 -1.90 16.56
CA GLY A 404 -3.38 -3.32 16.87
C GLY A 404 -4.58 -4.24 16.62
N PRO A 405 -4.47 -5.55 16.95
CA PRO A 405 -5.46 -6.58 16.62
C PRO A 405 -6.86 -6.38 17.21
N GLY A 406 -6.97 -5.64 18.31
CA GLY A 406 -8.24 -5.29 18.96
C GLY A 406 -8.89 -4.00 18.43
N GLY A 407 -8.33 -3.36 17.40
CA GLY A 407 -8.90 -2.16 16.78
C GLY A 407 -10.21 -2.44 16.03
N SER A 408 -11.04 -1.41 15.85
CA SER A 408 -12.19 -1.48 14.95
C SER A 408 -11.72 -1.53 13.50
N PHE A 409 -12.03 -2.61 12.79
CA PHE A 409 -11.75 -2.76 11.34
C PHE A 409 -12.97 -2.43 10.47
N ILE A 410 -13.97 -1.77 11.05
CA ILE A 410 -15.05 -1.16 10.27
C ILE A 410 -14.42 -0.01 9.47
N VAL A 411 -14.53 -0.06 8.15
CA VAL A 411 -13.96 0.95 7.25
C VAL A 411 -14.70 2.28 7.45
N ASP A 412 -13.97 3.33 7.82
CA ASP A 412 -14.49 4.71 7.91
C ASP A 412 -13.77 5.60 6.89
N THR A 413 -14.38 5.74 5.73
CA THR A 413 -13.76 6.36 4.55
C THR A 413 -13.85 7.88 4.59
N VAL A 414 -12.69 8.54 4.46
CA VAL A 414 -12.56 10.00 4.37
C VAL A 414 -11.77 10.37 3.12
N SER A 415 -12.23 11.36 2.36
CA SER A 415 -11.52 11.88 1.18
C SER A 415 -10.34 12.77 1.58
N ILE A 416 -9.27 12.76 0.78
CA ILE A 416 -8.17 13.75 0.86
C ILE A 416 -8.39 14.72 -0.30
N GLY A 417 -8.43 16.03 -0.05
CA GLY A 417 -8.53 17.04 -1.12
C GLY A 417 -7.19 17.32 -1.79
N ASP A 418 -7.19 17.78 -3.05
CA ASP A 418 -5.95 18.02 -3.82
C ASP A 418 -5.00 19.00 -3.12
N ASN A 419 -5.53 20.00 -2.43
CA ASN A 419 -4.77 21.01 -1.68
C ASN A 419 -4.60 20.67 -0.19
N ASP A 420 -4.98 19.47 0.24
CA ASP A 420 -4.85 19.09 1.64
C ASP A 420 -3.39 18.80 1.99
N PHE A 421 -2.88 19.56 2.96
CA PHE A 421 -1.54 19.38 3.52
C PHE A 421 -1.55 18.60 4.85
N THR A 422 -2.71 18.18 5.35
CA THR A 422 -2.91 17.45 6.61
C THR A 422 -4.11 16.52 6.54
N ILE A 423 -4.14 15.44 7.32
CA ILE A 423 -5.28 14.53 7.48
C ILE A 423 -5.66 14.39 8.97
N SER A 424 -6.90 13.93 9.25
CA SER A 424 -7.40 13.75 10.62
C SER A 424 -7.18 12.32 11.14
N ALA A 425 -6.76 12.20 12.40
CA ALA A 425 -6.67 10.94 13.12
C ALA A 425 -7.98 10.52 13.78
N THR A 426 -8.09 9.26 14.20
CA THR A 426 -9.17 8.79 15.10
C THR A 426 -8.92 9.19 16.55
N THR A 427 -9.96 9.23 17.37
CA THR A 427 -9.89 9.45 18.82
C THR A 427 -9.53 8.19 19.61
N ASN A 428 -9.41 7.03 18.95
CA ASN A 428 -9.05 5.78 19.60
C ASN A 428 -7.57 5.76 20.05
N SER A 429 -7.28 5.13 21.19
CA SER A 429 -5.91 4.94 21.69
C SER A 429 -5.27 3.71 21.04
N TRP A 430 -4.00 3.84 20.66
CA TRP A 430 -3.20 2.72 20.14
C TRP A 430 -3.07 1.62 21.20
N GLU A 431 -2.75 1.97 22.44
CA GLU A 431 -2.63 1.04 23.57
C GLU A 431 -3.91 0.21 23.74
N ALA A 432 -5.08 0.86 23.64
CA ALA A 432 -6.36 0.18 23.73
C ALA A 432 -6.54 -0.90 22.64
N THR A 433 -6.04 -0.66 21.42
CA THR A 433 -6.13 -1.63 20.31
C THR A 433 -5.21 -2.84 20.45
N TRP A 434 -4.24 -2.81 21.35
CA TRP A 434 -3.31 -3.92 21.59
C TRP A 434 -3.60 -4.73 22.86
N LYS A 435 -4.52 -4.25 23.68
CA LYS A 435 -4.80 -4.78 25.02
C LYS A 435 -5.18 -6.26 25.07
N SER A 436 -5.82 -6.78 24.03
CA SER A 436 -6.17 -8.21 23.93
C SER A 436 -4.99 -9.11 23.57
N THR A 437 -3.92 -8.53 23.04
CA THR A 437 -2.73 -9.24 22.55
C THR A 437 -1.59 -9.18 23.56
N TRP A 438 -1.43 -8.06 24.26
CA TRP A 438 -0.41 -7.91 25.30
C TRP A 438 -0.74 -8.67 26.58
N LYS A 439 0.30 -9.22 27.22
CA LYS A 439 0.26 -9.70 28.60
C LYS A 439 1.01 -8.71 29.48
N ALA A 440 0.27 -7.82 30.14
CA ALA A 440 0.87 -6.86 31.05
C ALA A 440 1.60 -7.58 32.20
N ILE A 441 2.86 -7.20 32.44
CA ILE A 441 3.63 -7.70 33.58
C ILE A 441 3.13 -6.95 34.83
N PRO A 442 2.81 -7.65 35.94
CA PRO A 442 2.45 -6.98 37.19
C PRO A 442 3.57 -6.03 37.62
N ALA A 443 3.25 -4.78 37.91
CA ALA A 443 4.22 -3.84 38.45
C ALA A 443 4.67 -4.33 39.83
N GLY A 444 5.89 -4.87 39.91
CA GLY A 444 6.50 -5.24 41.18
C GLY A 444 6.74 -3.99 42.02
N SER A 445 6.02 -3.86 43.13
CA SER A 445 6.29 -2.82 44.13
C SER A 445 7.73 -2.98 44.62
N THR A 446 8.57 -1.99 44.31
CA THR A 446 9.94 -1.88 44.81
C THR A 446 9.86 -1.69 46.33
N SER A 447 9.93 -2.78 47.08
CA SER A 447 9.95 -2.76 48.54
C SER A 447 11.34 -2.39 49.03
N ASN A 448 11.52 -1.11 49.39
CA ASN A 448 12.62 -0.66 50.23
C ASN A 448 12.20 -0.60 51.71
N ALA A 449 12.72 -1.58 52.44
CA ALA A 449 13.21 -1.61 53.83
C ALA A 449 12.58 -0.75 54.96
N ASN A 450 12.28 -1.49 56.04
CA ASN A 450 12.51 -1.21 57.47
C ASN A 450 11.59 -0.27 58.27
N THR A 451 10.65 -0.92 58.96
CA THR A 451 10.38 -0.89 60.43
C THR A 451 10.93 0.29 61.26
N THR A 452 10.02 1.06 61.87
CA THR A 452 9.83 1.08 63.35
C THR A 452 8.55 1.84 63.78
N GLY A 453 7.65 1.12 64.44
CA GLY A 453 7.12 1.49 65.77
C GLY A 453 6.19 2.70 65.98
N THR A 454 4.89 2.39 66.06
CA THR A 454 4.05 2.61 67.28
C THR A 454 3.11 3.85 67.38
N SER A 455 1.82 3.49 67.35
CA SER A 455 0.67 3.90 68.18
C SER A 455 -0.21 5.13 67.89
N MET A 456 -1.48 4.77 67.60
CA MET A 456 -2.76 5.28 68.11
C MET A 456 -3.22 6.71 67.78
N SER A 457 -4.29 6.83 66.99
CA SER A 457 -5.69 6.90 67.45
C SER A 457 -6.64 7.15 66.26
N GLY A 458 -7.73 6.38 66.16
CA GLY A 458 -8.83 6.63 65.18
C GLY A 458 -9.88 7.60 65.75
N PRO A 459 -11.11 7.68 65.20
CA PRO A 459 -11.64 7.08 63.96
C PRO A 459 -12.39 8.10 63.06
N SER A 460 -12.73 7.71 61.82
CA SER A 460 -14.10 7.75 61.24
C SER A 460 -14.11 7.81 59.70
N THR A 461 -14.95 6.93 59.11
CA THR A 461 -15.81 7.09 57.90
C THR A 461 -15.18 7.60 56.59
N ASP A 462 -15.35 7.03 55.40
CA ASP A 462 -16.25 6.01 54.85
C ASP A 462 -15.60 5.48 53.56
N GLY A 463 -15.79 4.19 53.26
CA GLY A 463 -15.34 3.56 52.03
C GLY A 463 -16.41 3.65 50.94
N ASN A 464 -16.03 4.14 49.76
CA ASN A 464 -16.80 3.98 48.53
C ASN A 464 -16.04 3.06 47.56
N GLY A 465 -16.22 1.75 47.77
CA GLY A 465 -16.05 0.74 46.74
C GLY A 465 -17.42 0.32 46.23
N PHE A 466 -17.66 0.44 44.93
CA PHE A 466 -18.86 -0.02 44.24
C PHE A 466 -19.00 -1.55 44.33
N SER A 467 -20.18 -2.04 44.69
CA SER A 467 -20.60 -3.41 44.36
C SER A 467 -22.12 -3.52 44.16
N VAL A 468 -22.47 -3.92 42.93
CA VAL A 468 -23.58 -4.78 42.50
C VAL A 468 -24.72 -5.03 43.50
N ALA A 469 -25.96 -4.59 43.15
CA ALA A 469 -27.09 -5.48 42.85
C ALA A 469 -28.45 -4.76 42.78
N VAL A 470 -29.34 -5.37 41.99
CA VAL A 470 -30.82 -5.33 42.01
C VAL A 470 -31.51 -4.52 40.89
N LYS A 471 -31.87 -5.30 39.88
CA LYS A 471 -32.94 -5.14 38.89
C LYS A 471 -34.31 -4.86 39.53
N ILE A 472 -35.17 -4.06 38.88
CA ILE A 472 -36.56 -4.39 38.42
C ILE A 472 -37.27 -3.12 37.90
N GLY A 473 -37.82 -3.21 36.68
CA GLY A 473 -39.16 -2.72 36.29
C GLY A 473 -39.37 -1.26 35.84
N ILE A 474 -39.69 -1.06 34.56
CA ILE A 474 -41.05 -0.72 34.06
C ILE A 474 -41.07 -0.76 32.52
N ILE A 475 -41.93 -1.63 31.97
CA ILE A 475 -42.47 -1.59 30.60
C ILE A 475 -43.81 -0.86 30.69
N VAL A 476 -44.11 0.02 29.72
CA VAL A 476 -45.37 0.13 28.95
C VAL A 476 -45.44 1.55 28.36
N GLY A 477 -45.50 1.66 27.03
CA GLY A 477 -45.87 2.91 26.36
C GLY A 477 -45.49 3.08 24.89
N SER A 478 -45.53 2.04 24.03
CA SER A 478 -45.48 2.23 22.56
C SER A 478 -45.95 0.98 21.79
N THR A 479 -47.22 0.59 21.93
CA THR A 479 -47.84 -0.50 21.14
C THR A 479 -48.91 -0.03 20.15
N ILE A 480 -48.99 1.27 19.83
CA ILE A 480 -49.98 1.79 18.86
C ILE A 480 -49.34 2.41 17.59
N GLY A 481 -48.04 2.74 17.62
CA GLY A 481 -47.34 3.30 16.45
C GLY A 481 -46.87 2.28 15.41
N GLY A 482 -46.33 1.14 15.85
CA GLY A 482 -45.67 0.17 14.95
C GLY A 482 -46.62 -0.64 14.06
N LEU A 483 -47.81 -0.99 14.57
CA LEU A 483 -48.78 -1.78 13.79
C LEU A 483 -49.44 -0.96 12.67
N SER A 484 -49.61 0.34 12.87
CA SER A 484 -50.19 1.24 11.86
C SER A 484 -49.27 1.40 10.65
N ILE A 485 -47.95 1.47 10.87
CA ILE A 485 -46.95 1.62 9.80
C ILE A 485 -46.86 0.34 8.96
N ILE A 486 -46.86 -0.82 9.60
CA ILE A 486 -46.80 -2.11 8.88
C ILE A 486 -48.07 -2.34 8.05
N ALA A 487 -49.26 -1.97 8.55
CA ALA A 487 -50.51 -2.08 7.79
C ALA A 487 -50.52 -1.16 6.56
N ILE A 488 -50.00 0.07 6.68
CA ILE A 488 -49.91 1.02 5.57
C ILE A 488 -48.94 0.52 4.49
N LEU A 489 -47.75 0.03 4.88
CA LEU A 489 -46.77 -0.50 3.94
C LEU A 489 -47.27 -1.78 3.24
N SER A 490 -47.99 -2.64 3.97
CA SER A 490 -48.64 -3.84 3.41
C SER A 490 -49.73 -3.47 2.40
N GLY A 491 -50.53 -2.45 2.71
CA GLY A 491 -51.60 -1.96 1.83
C GLY A 491 -51.06 -1.35 0.53
N ILE A 492 -49.96 -0.60 0.61
CA ILE A 492 -49.29 0.00 -0.57
C ILE A 492 -48.68 -1.11 -1.45
N TYR A 493 -48.02 -2.11 -0.85
CA TYR A 493 -47.44 -3.24 -1.59
C TYR A 493 -48.50 -4.08 -2.32
N ILE A 494 -49.63 -4.39 -1.65
CA ILE A 494 -50.74 -5.14 -2.27
C ILE A 494 -51.42 -4.32 -3.37
N HIS A 495 -51.55 -3.00 -3.21
CA HIS A 495 -52.11 -2.13 -4.25
C HIS A 495 -51.21 -2.06 -5.48
N HIS A 496 -49.89 -1.95 -5.32
CA HIS A 496 -48.93 -1.99 -6.44
C HIS A 496 -48.99 -3.32 -7.20
N ARG A 497 -49.08 -4.45 -6.48
CA ARG A 497 -49.17 -5.78 -7.09
C ARG A 497 -50.47 -6.00 -7.86
N ARG A 498 -51.58 -5.36 -7.44
CA ARG A 498 -52.87 -5.39 -8.14
C ARG A 498 -52.92 -4.48 -9.37
N GLN A 499 -52.16 -3.38 -9.37
CA GLN A 499 -52.02 -2.50 -10.53
C GLN A 499 -51.18 -3.16 -11.63
N GLN A 500 -50.09 -3.86 -11.28
CA GLN A 500 -49.25 -4.57 -12.25
C GLN A 500 -49.96 -5.75 -12.94
N LYS A 501 -50.93 -6.40 -12.27
CA LYS A 501 -51.78 -7.45 -12.91
C LYS A 501 -52.87 -6.91 -13.84
N LYS A 502 -53.08 -5.59 -13.91
CA LYS A 502 -54.03 -4.96 -14.86
C LYS A 502 -53.33 -4.38 -16.10
N ALA A 503 -52.00 -4.34 -16.12
CA ALA A 503 -51.22 -3.85 -17.25
C ALA A 503 -50.76 -4.98 -18.20
N SER A 504 -50.96 -6.25 -17.87
CA SER A 504 -50.56 -7.40 -18.72
C SER A 504 -51.72 -8.11 -19.43
N ILE A 505 -52.91 -7.49 -19.52
CA ILE A 505 -54.10 -8.06 -20.20
C ILE A 505 -54.60 -7.11 -21.32
N SER A 506 -53.80 -6.13 -21.74
CA SER A 506 -54.21 -5.14 -22.77
C SER A 506 -53.35 -5.12 -24.04
N ASP A 507 -52.41 -6.05 -24.22
CA ASP A 507 -51.56 -6.12 -25.42
C ASP A 507 -51.73 -7.42 -26.23
N GLU A 508 -52.85 -8.12 -26.06
CA GLU A 508 -53.21 -9.29 -26.87
C GLU A 508 -54.54 -9.04 -27.61
N SER A 509 -54.61 -7.93 -28.33
CA SER A 509 -55.63 -7.72 -29.36
C SER A 509 -55.20 -6.61 -30.34
N HIS A 510 -54.19 -6.87 -31.16
CA HIS A 510 -54.07 -6.30 -32.51
C HIS A 510 -52.85 -6.94 -33.20
N ALA A 511 -53.04 -8.14 -33.73
CA ALA A 511 -52.12 -8.76 -34.67
C ALA A 511 -52.92 -9.48 -35.74
N THR A 512 -53.25 -8.81 -36.85
CA THR A 512 -53.50 -9.45 -38.15
C THR A 512 -53.39 -8.42 -39.28
N GLU A 513 -52.69 -8.83 -40.35
CA GLU A 513 -52.71 -8.32 -41.75
C GLU A 513 -52.04 -6.96 -42.05
N GLN A 514 -51.19 -6.77 -43.09
CA GLN A 514 -50.81 -7.59 -44.25
C GLN A 514 -49.62 -6.93 -45.02
N THR A 515 -48.77 -7.77 -45.65
CA THR A 515 -48.00 -7.60 -46.93
C THR A 515 -46.93 -6.52 -47.17
N ASP A 516 -45.68 -7.00 -47.26
CA ASP A 516 -44.75 -7.06 -48.41
C ASP A 516 -44.70 -5.90 -49.47
N HIS A 517 -43.53 -5.24 -49.56
CA HIS A 517 -42.76 -5.01 -50.82
C HIS A 517 -41.54 -4.06 -50.63
N GLY A 518 -40.39 -4.48 -51.17
CA GLY A 518 -39.68 -3.70 -52.22
C GLY A 518 -38.67 -2.60 -51.86
N SER A 519 -37.40 -2.93 -52.11
CA SER A 519 -36.20 -2.09 -52.33
C SER A 519 -36.39 -0.73 -53.04
N SER A 520 -35.71 0.33 -52.56
CA SER A 520 -34.90 1.24 -53.41
C SER A 520 -34.07 2.25 -52.62
N ALA A 521 -32.88 2.54 -53.17
CA ALA A 521 -31.85 3.45 -52.69
C ALA A 521 -32.27 4.93 -52.76
N HIS A 522 -31.68 5.76 -51.89
CA HIS A 522 -31.39 7.17 -52.20
C HIS A 522 -30.16 7.68 -51.44
N GLN A 523 -29.26 8.33 -52.20
CA GLN A 523 -28.03 9.00 -51.77
C GLN A 523 -28.28 10.34 -51.03
N LEU A 524 -27.44 10.56 -50.01
CA LEU A 524 -26.69 11.76 -49.61
C LEU A 524 -27.29 13.17 -49.78
N MET A 525 -27.21 13.96 -48.69
CA MET A 525 -26.48 15.26 -48.67
C MET A 525 -25.89 15.53 -47.27
N PRO A 526 -24.68 16.16 -47.16
CA PRO A 526 -24.03 16.54 -45.91
C PRO A 526 -24.31 18.00 -45.52
N VAL A 527 -24.21 18.30 -44.22
CA VAL A 527 -24.37 19.64 -43.64
C VAL A 527 -22.99 20.29 -43.45
N GLU A 528 -22.75 21.40 -44.14
CA GLU A 528 -21.59 22.29 -43.97
C GLU A 528 -21.71 23.14 -42.69
N ALA A 529 -20.60 23.31 -41.98
CA ALA A 529 -20.40 24.33 -40.95
C ALA A 529 -19.44 25.41 -41.53
N PRO A 530 -19.66 26.71 -41.24
CA PRO A 530 -18.93 27.79 -41.90
C PRO A 530 -17.57 28.11 -41.29
N ASP A 531 -16.63 28.43 -42.19
CA ASP A 531 -15.32 29.02 -41.94
C ASP A 531 -15.39 30.43 -41.34
N ASN A 532 -14.47 30.75 -40.41
CA ASN A 532 -14.01 32.11 -40.16
C ASN A 532 -12.60 32.17 -39.52
N ILE A 533 -11.62 32.26 -40.42
CA ILE A 533 -10.54 33.26 -40.50
C ILE A 533 -9.85 33.70 -39.18
N TRP A 534 -8.55 33.37 -39.16
CA TRP A 534 -7.49 33.87 -38.29
C TRP A 534 -7.35 35.40 -38.26
N ASN A 535 -7.17 35.96 -37.06
CA ASN A 535 -6.53 37.26 -36.86
C ASN A 535 -5.39 37.14 -35.85
N GLN A 536 -4.20 37.51 -36.32
CA GLN A 536 -2.98 37.71 -35.56
C GLN A 536 -2.97 39.14 -34.98
N VAL A 537 -2.14 39.37 -33.95
CA VAL A 537 -1.82 40.65 -33.27
C VAL A 537 -2.54 40.89 -31.94
N ASN A 538 -1.90 40.44 -30.85
CA ASN A 538 -1.47 41.29 -29.74
C ASN A 538 -0.51 40.49 -28.83
N GLU A 539 0.78 40.62 -29.10
CA GLU A 539 1.83 40.41 -28.11
C GLU A 539 1.79 41.59 -27.12
N ILE A 540 1.89 41.31 -25.81
CA ILE A 540 2.66 42.10 -24.84
C ILE A 540 3.07 41.15 -23.69
N HIS A 541 4.36 41.26 -23.37
CA HIS A 541 5.17 40.48 -22.44
C HIS A 541 4.59 40.19 -21.04
N SER A 542 4.89 39.00 -20.52
CA SER A 542 5.44 38.85 -19.16
C SER A 542 6.35 37.61 -19.06
N GLN A 543 7.66 37.87 -19.20
CA GLN A 543 8.84 37.20 -18.65
C GLN A 543 8.91 35.67 -18.50
N GLU A 544 9.90 35.14 -19.23
CA GLU A 544 10.61 33.88 -19.01
C GLU A 544 11.02 33.69 -17.54
N ARG A 545 10.73 32.50 -17.01
CA ARG A 545 11.41 31.97 -15.83
C ARG A 545 12.23 30.77 -16.30
N HIS A 546 13.54 30.87 -16.13
CA HIS A 546 14.53 29.90 -16.58
C HIS A 546 14.20 28.46 -16.17
N GLU A 547 14.28 27.56 -17.13
CA GLU A 547 14.48 26.13 -16.91
C GLU A 547 15.86 25.95 -16.26
N MET A 548 15.89 25.49 -15.01
CA MET A 548 17.07 24.80 -14.47
C MET A 548 16.87 23.31 -14.73
N GLY A 549 17.60 22.78 -15.69
CA GLY A 549 17.88 21.35 -15.73
C GLY A 549 18.56 20.95 -14.43
N SER A 550 18.00 19.99 -13.70
CA SER A 550 18.74 19.35 -12.62
C SER A 550 19.63 18.29 -13.24
N GLU A 551 20.89 18.67 -13.44
CA GLU A 551 22.01 17.79 -13.66
C GLU A 551 22.00 16.66 -12.61
N ARG A 552 21.99 15.42 -13.08
CA ARG A 552 22.42 14.27 -12.29
C ARG A 552 23.92 14.43 -12.07
N GLY A 553 24.34 14.62 -10.82
CA GLY A 553 25.74 14.51 -10.41
C GLY A 553 26.26 13.06 -10.49
N PRO A 554 27.58 12.86 -10.60
CA PRO A 554 28.14 12.00 -11.65
C PRO A 554 28.38 10.55 -11.22
N PHE A 555 28.05 9.64 -12.14
CA PHE A 555 28.71 8.35 -12.27
C PHE A 555 30.13 8.57 -12.81
N TYR A 556 31.10 7.86 -12.24
CA TYR A 556 32.48 7.78 -12.71
C TYR A 556 32.53 7.04 -14.05
N GLU A 557 32.58 7.78 -15.16
CA GLU A 557 33.04 7.27 -16.44
C GLU A 557 34.52 7.66 -16.63
N LEU A 558 35.40 6.66 -16.59
CA LEU A 558 36.77 6.79 -17.08
C LEU A 558 36.71 6.79 -18.62
N GLY A 559 36.71 7.98 -19.22
CA GLY A 559 36.95 8.21 -20.65
C GLY A 559 38.44 8.44 -20.95
N PRO A 560 38.90 8.21 -22.20
CA PRO A 560 40.29 7.94 -22.51
C PRO A 560 41.08 9.21 -22.87
N GLU A 561 42.25 9.41 -22.28
CA GLU A 561 43.26 10.32 -22.82
C GLU A 561 44.47 9.55 -23.37
N LYS A 562 44.81 9.91 -24.61
CA LYS A 562 45.98 9.43 -25.34
C LYS A 562 47.26 9.97 -24.70
N GLY A 563 48.14 9.07 -24.30
CA GLY A 563 49.57 9.30 -24.10
C GLY A 563 50.35 8.17 -24.77
N ALA A 564 51.36 8.49 -25.57
CA ALA A 564 52.01 7.59 -26.51
C ALA A 564 53.10 6.68 -25.89
N LEU A 565 53.23 5.49 -26.50
CA LEU A 565 54.39 4.58 -26.61
C LEU A 565 54.89 3.86 -25.33
N VAL A 566 54.85 2.53 -25.35
CA VAL A 566 56.01 1.63 -25.61
C VAL A 566 55.47 0.21 -25.91
N ASP A 567 55.94 -0.36 -27.01
CA ASP A 567 55.79 -1.76 -27.42
C ASP A 567 56.26 -2.71 -26.30
N LEU A 568 55.46 -3.73 -25.97
CA LEU A 568 55.97 -5.02 -25.51
C LEU A 568 54.96 -6.12 -25.88
N ASP A 569 55.36 -6.85 -26.91
CA ASP A 569 54.83 -8.09 -27.44
C ASP A 569 54.60 -9.13 -26.33
N GLN A 570 53.38 -9.66 -26.19
CA GLN A 570 53.19 -11.09 -25.89
C GLN A 570 51.77 -11.58 -26.20
N ARG A 571 51.73 -12.32 -27.30
CA ARG A 571 50.65 -13.14 -27.83
C ARG A 571 50.39 -14.36 -26.94
N SER A 572 49.15 -14.55 -26.47
CA SER A 572 48.60 -15.91 -26.35
C SER A 572 47.08 -15.92 -26.60
N LYS A 573 46.68 -16.77 -27.55
CA LYS A 573 45.29 -17.14 -27.82
C LYS A 573 44.88 -18.19 -26.77
N SER A 574 43.63 -18.16 -26.30
CA SER A 574 42.95 -19.39 -25.88
C SER A 574 41.45 -19.30 -26.13
N GLN A 575 40.94 -20.42 -26.65
CA GLN A 575 39.60 -20.75 -27.10
C GLN A 575 38.53 -20.74 -26.01
N GLU A 576 37.30 -20.52 -26.49
CA GLU A 576 36.03 -20.87 -25.87
C GLU A 576 35.97 -22.34 -25.43
N GLY A 577 35.42 -22.56 -24.23
CA GLY A 577 35.01 -23.87 -23.70
C GLY A 577 34.04 -23.68 -22.54
N PRO A 578 33.09 -24.61 -22.31
CA PRO A 578 32.04 -24.45 -21.31
C PRO A 578 32.60 -24.62 -19.89
N PHE A 579 32.16 -23.77 -18.96
CA PHE A 579 32.64 -23.73 -17.59
C PHE A 579 31.87 -24.74 -16.72
N GLU A 580 32.54 -25.79 -16.26
CA GLU A 580 32.05 -26.70 -15.21
C GLU A 580 32.37 -26.14 -13.81
N LEU A 581 31.43 -26.27 -12.87
CA LEU A 581 31.57 -25.87 -11.46
C LEU A 581 32.51 -26.83 -10.69
N PRO A 582 33.41 -26.35 -9.81
CA PRO A 582 34.29 -27.22 -9.05
C PRO A 582 33.59 -27.90 -7.86
N ALA A 583 33.94 -29.16 -7.65
CA ALA A 583 33.41 -30.04 -6.60
C ALA A 583 33.86 -29.64 -5.18
N ARG A 584 32.97 -29.93 -4.22
CA ARG A 584 33.17 -29.85 -2.75
C ARG A 584 34.49 -30.51 -2.31
N THR A 585 35.30 -29.77 -1.56
CA THR A 585 36.33 -30.32 -0.67
C THR A 585 35.88 -30.20 0.79
N SER A 586 35.64 -31.34 1.41
CA SER A 586 35.50 -31.50 2.86
C SER A 586 36.87 -31.40 3.53
N VAL A 587 37.00 -30.54 4.54
CA VAL A 587 38.18 -30.51 5.41
C VAL A 587 37.73 -30.74 6.85
N SER A 588 38.03 -31.92 7.37
CA SER A 588 38.01 -32.27 8.79
C SER A 588 39.28 -31.77 9.45
N TRP A 589 39.21 -31.07 10.57
CA TRP A 589 40.35 -30.99 11.51
C TRP A 589 39.90 -31.14 12.96
N SER A 590 40.74 -31.92 13.65
CA SER A 590 40.63 -32.55 14.95
C SER A 590 40.90 -31.61 16.12
N SER A 591 40.30 -31.95 17.25
CA SER A 591 40.63 -31.49 18.60
C SER A 591 42.10 -31.74 18.95
N ASN A 592 42.74 -30.80 19.64
CA ASN A 592 43.47 -31.09 20.88
C ASN A 592 43.77 -29.83 21.69
N VAL A 593 43.54 -29.99 22.99
CA VAL A 593 43.76 -29.10 24.11
C VAL A 593 45.21 -29.19 24.57
N ILE A 594 45.83 -28.04 24.89
CA ILE A 594 46.58 -27.78 26.14
C ILE A 594 46.24 -26.36 26.57
#